data_AF-A0A812GKQ3-F1
#
_entry.id   AF-A0A812GKQ3-F1
#
_cell.length_a   1.000
_cell.length_b   1.000
_cell.length_c   1.000
_cell.angle_alpha   90.00
_cell.angle_beta   90.00
_cell.angle_gamma   90.00
#
_symmetry.space_group_name_H-M   'P 1'
#
loop_
_entity.id
_entity.type
_entity.pdbx_description
1 polymer ?
#
loop_
_entity_poly.entity_id
_entity_poly.type
_entity_poly.pdbx_seq_one_letter_code
_entity_poly.pdbx_strand_id
1 'polypeptide(L)' 'MNRKKKINQILKSKLKKQNSKLHKSNKPRYISKAERAKMEAEEQNPATEQGADSAVESEVGEQS' A
#
# COMPACT_ATOMS: atom_id res chain seq x y z
N MET A 1 31.65 12.13 -22.16
CA MET A 1 30.30 11.51 -22.21
C MET A 1 29.47 12.24 -23.26
N ASN A 2 29.24 11.63 -24.42
CA ASN A 2 28.46 12.28 -25.47
C ASN A 2 27.01 12.51 -25.00
N ARG A 3 26.38 13.58 -25.48
CA ARG A 3 25.01 13.99 -25.11
C ARG A 3 24.01 12.82 -25.13
N LYS A 4 24.08 11.97 -26.17
CA LYS A 4 23.27 10.75 -26.32
C LYS A 4 23.44 9.76 -25.16
N LYS A 5 24.67 9.52 -24.70
CA LYS A 5 24.95 8.62 -23.57
C LYS A 5 24.40 9.19 -22.25
N LYS A 6 24.53 10.51 -22.02
CA LYS A 6 24.03 11.19 -20.82
C LYS A 6 22.50 11.11 -20.72
N ILE A 7 21.79 11.40 -21.81
CA ILE A 7 20.32 11.32 -21.86
C ILE A 7 19.85 9.90 -21.53
N ASN A 8 20.44 8.88 -22.16
CA ASN A 8 20.08 7.49 -21.90
C ASN A 8 20.33 7.05 -20.45
N GLN A 9 21.41 7.53 -19.84
CA GLN A 9 21.70 7.25 -18.44
C GLN A 9 20.65 7.87 -17.50
N ILE A 10 20.24 9.12 -17.77
CA ILE A 10 19.20 9.81 -16.99
C ILE A 10 17.84 9.12 -17.14
N LEU A 11 17.46 8.71 -18.35
CA LEU A 11 16.20 8.00 -18.58
C LEU A 11 16.17 6.66 -17.84
N LYS A 12 17.26 5.88 -17.93
CA LYS A 12 17.39 4.61 -17.20
C LYS A 12 17.34 4.79 -15.69
N SER A 13 17.96 5.83 -15.15
CA SER A 13 17.94 6.08 -13.70
C SER A 13 16.56 6.50 -13.22
N LYS A 14 15.83 7.32 -13.98
CA LYS A 14 14.43 7.68 -13.69
C LYS A 14 13.50 6.46 -13.71
N LEU A 15 13.61 5.64 -14.75
CA LEU A 15 12.80 4.41 -14.88
C LEU A 15 13.04 3.47 -13.69
N LYS A 16 14.31 3.26 -13.30
CA LYS A 16 14.66 2.43 -12.13
C LYS A 16 14.06 2.99 -10.84
N LYS A 17 14.09 4.31 -10.63
CA LYS A 17 13.50 4.97 -9.46
C LYS A 17 11.97 4.88 -9.41
N GLN A 18 11.31 4.85 -10.57
CA GLN A 18 9.87 4.63 -10.65
C GLN A 18 9.52 3.17 -10.35
N ASN A 19 10.22 2.22 -10.97
CA ASN A 19 10.00 0.79 -10.75
C ASN A 19 10.31 0.36 -9.31
N SER A 20 11.33 0.95 -8.67
CA SER A 20 11.65 0.64 -7.26
C SER A 20 10.51 0.95 -6.30
N LYS A 21 9.64 1.90 -6.63
CA LYS A 21 8.46 2.23 -5.83
C LYS A 21 7.27 1.31 -6.08
N LEU A 22 7.25 0.62 -7.23
CA LEU A 22 6.17 -0.28 -7.62
C LEU A 22 6.43 -1.74 -7.21
N HIS A 23 7.64 -2.08 -6.78
CA HIS A 23 7.97 -3.41 -6.29
C HIS A 23 7.33 -3.69 -4.93
N LYS A 24 6.09 -4.18 -4.95
CA LYS A 24 5.52 -4.95 -3.83
C LYS A 24 6.23 -6.30 -3.78
N SER A 25 6.78 -6.67 -2.62
CA SER A 25 7.30 -8.02 -2.45
C SER A 25 6.14 -9.02 -2.50
N ASN A 26 6.18 -10.00 -3.41
CA ASN A 26 5.17 -11.07 -3.50
C ASN A 26 5.16 -12.02 -2.30
N LYS A 27 5.92 -11.72 -1.24
CA LYS A 27 5.95 -12.51 -0.02
C LYS A 27 4.94 -11.91 0.95
N PRO A 28 4.04 -12.70 1.55
CA PRO A 28 3.22 -12.19 2.64
C PRO A 28 4.13 -11.71 3.76
N ARG A 29 3.80 -10.56 4.34
CA ARG A 29 4.54 -10.04 5.50
C ARG A 29 4.42 -11.09 6.61
N TYR A 30 5.54 -11.44 7.25
CA TYR A 30 5.48 -12.34 8.39
C TYR A 30 4.69 -11.66 9.51
N ILE A 31 3.57 -12.27 9.86
CA ILE A 31 2.73 -11.89 11.00
C ILE A 31 2.93 -12.93 12.09
N SER A 32 2.76 -12.53 13.34
CA SER A 32 2.92 -13.45 14.47
C SER A 32 1.90 -14.59 14.40
N LYS A 33 2.18 -15.73 15.07
CA LYS A 33 1.25 -16.88 15.12
C LYS A 33 -0.15 -16.48 15.59
N ALA A 34 -0.23 -15.54 16.54
CA ALA A 34 -1.49 -15.04 17.07
C ALA A 34 -2.27 -14.21 16.03
N GLU A 35 -1.60 -13.36 15.27
CA GLU A 35 -2.24 -12.57 14.21
C GLU A 35 -2.67 -13.43 13.03
N ARG A 36 -1.91 -14.49 12.70
CA ARG A 36 -2.29 -15.43 11.65
C ARG A 36 -3.57 -16.19 12.00
N ALA A 37 -3.71 -16.63 13.25
CA ALA A 37 -4.92 -17.30 13.72
C ALA A 37 -6.13 -16.36 13.73
N LYS A 38 -5.93 -15.07 14.02
CA LYS A 38 -6.99 -14.05 13.95
C LYS A 38 -7.46 -13.82 12.52
N MET A 39 -6.53 -13.65 11.57
CA MET A 39 -6.89 -13.45 10.16
C MET A 39 -7.54 -14.69 9.55
N GLU A 40 -7.10 -15.91 9.89
CA GLU A 40 -7.73 -17.15 9.40
C GLU A 40 -9.15 -17.34 9.97
N ALA A 41 -9.41 -16.89 11.20
CA ALA A 41 -10.76 -16.88 11.78
C ALA A 41 -11.67 -15.82 11.15
N GLU A 42 -11.12 -14.66 10.77
CA GLU A 42 -11.85 -13.59 10.06
C GLU A 42 -12.13 -13.97 8.60
N GLU A 43 -11.20 -14.65 7.91
CA GLU A 43 -11.33 -15.06 6.51
C GLU A 43 -12.37 -16.19 6.30
N GLN A 44 -12.71 -16.93 7.36
CA GLN A 44 -13.82 -17.90 7.36
C GLN A 44 -15.21 -17.26 7.52
N ASN A 45 -15.29 -15.95 7.76
CA ASN A 45 -16.53 -15.17 7.73
C ASN A 45 -16.49 -14.18 6.55
N PRO A 46 -17.07 -14.49 5.37
CA PRO A 46 -17.04 -13.63 4.19
C PRO A 46 -18.02 -12.44 4.30
N ALA A 47 -18.04 -11.75 5.44
CA ALA A 47 -18.93 -10.62 5.69
C ALA A 47 -18.19 -9.50 6.43
N THR A 48 -17.12 -8.96 5.84
CA THR A 48 -16.67 -7.58 6.08
C THR A 48 -15.54 -7.19 5.14
N GLU A 49 -15.87 -6.92 3.88
CA GLU A 49 -15.19 -5.85 3.16
C GLU A 49 -15.98 -4.57 3.41
N GLN A 50 -15.39 -3.56 4.08
CA GLN A 50 -15.52 -2.14 3.72
C GLN A 50 -14.75 -1.20 4.68
N GLY A 51 -13.79 -0.47 4.10
CA GLY A 51 -13.45 0.93 4.36
C GLY A 51 -13.37 1.43 5.81
N ALA A 52 -12.17 1.40 6.39
CA ALA A 52 -11.83 2.17 7.59
C ALA A 52 -11.01 3.43 7.26
N ASP A 53 -11.47 4.24 6.29
CA ASP A 53 -10.89 5.56 6.01
C ASP A 53 -11.99 6.53 5.55
N SER A 54 -12.93 6.87 6.45
CA SER A 54 -13.82 8.04 6.31
C SER A 54 -14.70 8.25 7.57
N ALA A 55 -14.12 8.50 8.75
CA ALA A 55 -14.91 8.91 9.92
C ALA A 55 -14.10 9.74 10.93
N VAL A 56 -13.43 10.80 10.47
CA VAL A 56 -12.99 11.90 11.37
C VAL A 56 -13.20 13.22 10.63
N GLU A 57 -14.45 13.62 10.43
CA GLU A 57 -14.83 15.03 10.21
C GLU A 57 -16.37 15.15 10.14
N SER A 58 -16.99 15.48 11.28
CA SER A 58 -18.12 16.41 11.42
C SER A 58 -18.95 16.13 12.69
N GLU A 59 -18.35 16.25 13.88
CA GLU A 59 -19.12 16.51 15.11
C GLU A 59 -19.08 18.01 15.42
N VAL A 60 -19.79 18.84 14.63
CA VAL A 60 -20.25 20.15 15.10
C VAL A 60 -21.54 20.51 14.38
N GLY A 61 -22.65 20.50 15.12
CA GLY A 61 -23.91 21.11 14.70
C GLY A 61 -25.08 20.15 14.73
N GLU A 62 -25.84 20.16 15.82
CA GLU A 62 -27.24 20.64 15.88
C GLU A 62 -27.89 20.03 17.14
N GLN A 63 -27.73 20.71 18.28
CA GLN A 63 -28.63 20.56 19.42
C GLN A 63 -29.71 21.64 19.29
N SER A 64 -30.94 21.16 19.45
CA SER A 64 -32.25 21.82 19.54
C SER A 64 -32.30 23.24 20.08
#